data_AF-A0A4V3UXK3-F1
#
_entry.id   AF-A0A4V3UXK3-F1
#
_cell.length_a   1.000
_cell.length_b   1.000
_cell.length_c   1.000
_cell.angle_alpha   90.00
_cell.angle_beta   90.00
_cell.angle_gamma   90.00
#
_symmetry.space_group_name_H-M   'P 1'
#
loop_
_entity.id
_entity.type
_entity.pdbx_description
1 polymer ?
#
loop_
_entity_poly.entity_id
_entity_poly.type
_entity_poly.pdbx_seq_one_letter_code
_entity_poly.pdbx_strand_id
1 'polypeptide(L)' 'MLLSQGLNEWAKDSGYKMLWNSAKDYIIYSTISFTGKTQDEVLGELGKLFASENYGLVIKFYQKNNVLLVDEQ' A
#
# COMPACT_ATOMS: atom_id res chain seq x y z
N MET A 1 -11.02 -7.85 -6.71
CA MET A 1 -10.24 -6.63 -7.00
C MET A 1 -8.77 -6.96 -6.75
N LEU A 2 -7.85 -6.41 -7.55
CA LEU A 2 -6.41 -6.61 -7.30
C LEU A 2 -5.92 -5.69 -6.19
N LEU A 3 -4.89 -6.13 -5.46
CA LEU A 3 -4.27 -5.37 -4.38
C LEU A 3 -3.70 -4.06 -4.90
N SER A 4 -2.98 -4.10 -6.03
CA SER A 4 -2.46 -2.90 -6.68
C SER A 4 -3.56 -1.89 -7.03
N GLN A 5 -4.73 -2.35 -7.48
CA GLN A 5 -5.86 -1.51 -7.86
C GLN A 5 -6.46 -0.81 -6.64
N GLY A 6 -6.81 -1.57 -5.60
CA GLY A 6 -7.38 -1.01 -4.38
C GLY A 6 -6.43 -0.05 -3.67
N LEU A 7 -5.13 -0.36 -3.64
CA LEU A 7 -4.11 0.54 -3.10
C LEU A 7 -3.95 1.81 -3.93
N ASN A 8 -4.01 1.71 -5.26
CA ASN A 8 -3.90 2.89 -6.12
C ASN A 8 -5.11 3.82 -5.98
N GLU A 9 -6.32 3.26 -5.83
CA GLU A 9 -7.53 4.03 -5.53
C GLU A 9 -7.40 4.74 -4.18
N TRP A 10 -7.10 4.00 -3.11
CA TRP A 10 -6.90 4.57 -1.78
C TRP A 10 -5.79 5.64 -1.75
N ALA A 11 -4.67 5.40 -2.43
CA ALA A 11 -3.55 6.33 -2.49
C ALA A 11 -3.96 7.63 -3.18
N LYS A 12 -4.69 7.54 -4.29
CA LYS A 12 -5.22 8.70 -5.01
C LYS A 12 -6.20 9.51 -4.17
N ASP A 13 -7.12 8.84 -3.48
CA ASP A 13 -8.09 9.50 -2.58
C ASP A 13 -7.39 10.19 -1.40
N SER A 14 -6.26 9.64 -0.96
CA SER A 14 -5.42 10.21 0.09
C SER A 14 -4.40 11.25 -0.42
N GLY A 15 -4.41 11.57 -1.72
CA GLY A 15 -3.56 12.60 -2.34
C GLY A 15 -2.16 12.14 -2.76
N TYR A 16 -1.84 10.84 -2.65
CA TYR A 16 -0.57 10.27 -3.07
C TYR A 16 -0.58 9.86 -4.55
N LYS A 17 0.61 9.83 -5.15
CA LYS A 17 0.86 9.08 -6.37
C LYS A 17 1.38 7.70 -6.00
N MET A 18 0.75 6.63 -6.50
CA MET A 18 1.20 5.27 -6.24
C MET A 18 1.99 4.72 -7.43
N LEU A 19 3.10 4.05 -7.15
CA LEU A 19 3.90 3.30 -8.10
C LEU A 19 3.94 1.84 -7.64
N TRP A 20 3.46 0.95 -8.50
CA TRP A 20 3.54 -0.48 -8.29
C TRP A 20 4.76 -1.03 -9.03
N ASN A 21 5.79 -1.41 -8.28
CA ASN A 21 7.03 -1.99 -8.79
C ASN A 21 7.18 -3.44 -8.31
N SER A 22 6.17 -4.25 -8.62
CA SER A 22 6.15 -5.67 -8.31
C SER A 22 5.70 -6.44 -9.54
N ALA A 23 6.39 -7.53 -9.87
CA ALA A 23 5.96 -8.43 -10.93
C ALA A 23 4.71 -9.24 -10.52
N LYS A 24 4.49 -9.40 -9.21
CA LYS A 24 3.31 -10.06 -8.64
C LYS A 24 2.23 -9.05 -8.28
N ASP A 25 1.00 -9.54 -8.24
CA ASP A 25 -0.17 -8.86 -7.69
C ASP A 25 -1.08 -9.89 -7.01
N TYR A 26 -1.95 -9.42 -6.13
CA TYR A 26 -2.72 -10.26 -5.23
C TYR A 26 -4.21 -9.99 -5.38
N ILE A 27 -5.03 -11.04 -5.34
CA ILE A 27 -6.48 -10.90 -5.32
C ILE A 27 -6.90 -10.64 -3.88
N ILE A 28 -7.61 -9.54 -3.65
CA ILE A 28 -8.27 -9.29 -2.37
C ILE A 28 -9.69 -9.87 -2.41
N TYR A 29 -10.00 -10.73 -1.43
CA TYR A 29 -11.31 -11.38 -1.27
C TYR A 29 -12.24 -10.68 -0.27
N SER A 30 -11.70 -9.77 0.56
CA SER A 30 -12.43 -9.02 1.58
C SER A 30 -11.98 -7.57 1.63
N THR A 31 -12.87 -6.66 2.03
CA THR A 31 -12.49 -5.27 2.25
C THR A 31 -11.48 -5.18 3.40
N ILE A 32 -10.34 -4.54 3.15
CA ILE A 32 -9.34 -4.25 4.17
C ILE A 32 -9.50 -2.78 4.57
N SER A 33 -9.75 -2.53 5.85
CA SER A 33 -9.92 -1.18 6.38
C SER A 33 -8.86 -0.89 7.42
N PHE A 34 -8.13 0.22 7.23
CA PHE A 34 -7.15 0.72 8.18
C PHE A 34 -7.64 2.04 8.79
N THR A 35 -7.40 2.22 10.08
CA THR A 35 -7.67 3.48 10.77
C THR A 35 -6.41 3.90 11.51
N GLY A 36 -5.91 5.09 11.23
CA GLY A 36 -4.78 5.71 11.93
C GLY A 36 -5.05 7.20 12.13
N LYS A 37 -4.47 7.77 13.19
CA LYS A 37 -4.55 9.21 13.49
C LYS A 37 -3.57 10.01 12.65
N THR A 38 -2.51 9.37 12.17
CA THR A 38 -1.49 9.97 11.31
C THR A 38 -1.27 9.12 10.07
N GLN A 39 -0.70 9.75 9.03
CA GLN A 39 -0.32 9.05 7.82
C GLN A 39 0.68 7.91 8.09
N ASP A 40 1.68 8.16 8.94
CA ASP A 40 2.70 7.16 9.26
C ASP A 40 2.11 5.94 9.97
N GLU A 41 1.08 6.12 10.80
CA GLU A 41 0.35 5.00 11.39
C GLU A 41 -0.35 4.15 10.33
N VAL A 42 -1.06 4.78 9.39
CA VAL A 42 -1.76 4.05 8.31
C VAL A 42 -0.76 3.29 7.42
N LEU A 43 0.35 3.93 7.05
CA LEU A 43 1.40 3.29 6.27
C LEU A 43 2.11 2.16 7.04
N GLY A 44 2.26 2.31 8.35
CA GLY A 44 2.79 1.28 9.24
C GLY A 44 1.89 0.04 9.29
N GLU A 45 0.57 0.22 9.44
CA GLU A 45 -0.40 -0.89 9.42
C GLU A 45 -0.42 -1.60 8.06
N LEU A 46 -0.32 -0.84 6.97
CA LEU A 46 -0.23 -1.41 5.63
C LEU A 46 1.06 -2.24 5.44
N GLY A 47 2.20 -1.76 5.94
CA GLY A 47 3.45 -2.52 5.95
C GLY A 47 3.35 -3.82 6.77
N LYS A 48 2.65 -3.79 7.91
CA LYS A 48 2.39 -4.99 8.72
C LYS A 48 1.53 -6.01 7.98
N LEU A 49 0.49 -5.57 7.25
CA LEU A 49 -0.33 -6.46 6.42
C LEU A 49 0.53 -7.21 5.40
N PHE A 50 1.40 -6.49 4.69
CA PHE A 50 2.24 -7.11 3.65
C PHE A 50 3.18 -8.18 4.24
N ALA A 51 3.68 -7.94 5.45
CA ALA A 51 4.47 -8.90 6.18
C ALA A 51 3.63 -10.09 6.69
N SER A 52 2.44 -9.86 7.24
CA SER A 52 1.61 -10.92 7.85
C SER A 52 1.06 -11.88 6.81
N GLU A 53 0.64 -11.38 5.66
CA GLU A 53 0.12 -12.18 4.55
C GLU A 53 1.23 -12.77 3.68
N ASN A 54 2.50 -12.52 4.04
CA ASN A 54 3.69 -12.97 3.32
C ASN A 54 3.64 -12.63 1.83
N TYR A 55 3.17 -11.42 1.51
CA TYR A 55 3.10 -10.93 0.14
C TYR A 55 4.48 -10.62 -0.45
N GLY A 56 5.54 -10.57 0.38
CA GLY A 56 6.87 -10.18 -0.07
C GLY A 56 6.87 -8.79 -0.70
N LEU A 57 6.04 -7.89 -0.17
CA LEU A 57 5.91 -6.51 -0.61
C LEU A 57 6.41 -5.56 0.48
N VAL A 58 7.03 -4.47 0.07
CA VAL A 58 7.44 -3.37 0.95
C VAL A 58 6.84 -2.07 0.43
N ILE A 59 6.31 -1.24 1.33
CA ILE A 59 5.90 0.12 1.00
C ILE A 59 6.95 1.15 1.43
N LYS A 60 7.26 2.08 0.53
CA LYS A 60 8.18 3.20 0.77
C LYS A 60 7.47 4.50 0.44
N PHE A 61 7.50 5.46 1.37
CA PHE A 61 6.92 6.78 1.16
C PHE A 61 7.99 7.84 0.89
N TYR A 62 7.96 8.42 -0.30
CA TYR A 62 8.81 9.52 -0.71
C TYR A 62 8.11 10.86 -0.44
N GLN A 63 8.26 11.35 0.78
CA GLN A 63 7.64 12.58 1.29
C GLN A 63 7.76 13.78 0.35
N LYS A 64 8.95 14.01 -0.23
CA LYS A 64 9.22 15.18 -1.09
C LYS A 64 8.30 15.30 -2.29
N ASN A 65 7.88 14.16 -2.88
CA ASN A 65 7.08 14.11 -4.10
C ASN A 65 5.68 13.54 -3.87
N ASN A 66 5.34 13.24 -2.63
CA ASN A 66 4.12 12.56 -2.21
C ASN A 66 3.87 11.23 -2.97
N VAL A 67 4.92 10.43 -3.15
CA VAL A 67 4.88 9.17 -3.89
C VAL A 67 4.96 7.99 -2.94
N LEU A 68 4.03 7.04 -3.08
CA LEU A 68 4.10 5.71 -2.47
C LEU A 68 4.62 4.71 -3.49
N LEU A 69 5.75 4.08 -3.20
CA LEU A 69 6.29 2.98 -3.98
C LEU A 69 6.00 1.67 -3.25
N VAL A 70 5.32 0.75 -3.93
CA VAL A 70 5.21 -0.64 -3.50
C VAL A 70 6.19 -1.45 -4.31
N ASP A 71 7.09 -2.15 -3.64
CA ASP A 71 8.23 -2.87 -4.22
C ASP A 71 8.17 -4.34 -3.81
N GLU A 72 8.69 -5.24 -4.65
CA GLU A 72 8.99 -6.61 -4.19
C GLU A 72 10.20 -6.59 -3.25
N GLN A 73 10.15 -7.44 -2.21
CA GLN A 73 11.22 -7.59 -1.23
C GLN A 73 12.40 -8.40 -1.77
#